data_AF-A0A7Y4RLE0-F1
#
_entry.id   AF-A0A7Y4RLE0-F1
#
_cell.length_a   1.000
_cell.length_b   1.000
_cell.length_c   1.000
_cell.angle_alpha   90.00
_cell.angle_beta   90.00
_cell.angle_gamma   90.00
#
_symmetry.space_group_name_H-M   'P 1'
#
loop_
_entity.id
_entity.type
_entity.pdbx_description
1 polymer ?
#
loop_
_entity_poly.entity_id
_entity_poly.type
_entity_poly.pdbx_seq_one_letter_code
_entity_poly.pdbx_strand_id
1 'polypeptide(L)'
;VGHGVGQRMHEDPQVPNHGQPRRGPRLQVGMTLAIEPMITLGDYATRMLADKWTVVTADGSLAAHFEHTVAITKEGPRILTKAA
;
A
#
# COMPACT_ATOMS: atom_id res chain seq x y z
N VAL A 1 -1.01 -2.45 -4.22
CA VAL A 1 -1.65 -2.68 -2.90
C VAL A 1 -0.49 -2.87 -1.95
N GLY A 2 -0.64 -2.44 -0.71
CA GLY A 2 0.43 -2.62 0.26
C GLY A 2 0.80 -4.08 0.45
N HIS A 3 1.96 -4.27 1.06
CA HIS A 3 2.59 -5.57 1.12
C HIS A 3 3.52 -5.66 2.35
N GLY A 4 3.90 -6.88 2.72
CA GLY A 4 5.07 -7.07 3.56
C GLY A 4 6.33 -6.63 2.82
N VAL A 5 7.26 -6.00 3.51
CA VAL A 5 8.54 -5.55 2.94
C VAL A 5 9.65 -5.72 3.95
N GLY A 6 10.80 -6.21 3.51
CA GLY A 6 11.92 -6.48 4.42
C GLY A 6 13.13 -7.02 3.68
N GLN A 7 13.33 -8.33 3.73
CA GLN A 7 14.45 -8.97 3.02
C GLN A 7 14.21 -9.04 1.51
N ARG A 8 12.94 -9.14 1.10
CA ARG A 8 12.48 -9.00 -0.28
C ARG A 8 11.62 -7.74 -0.42
N MET A 9 11.57 -7.25 -1.66
CA MET A 9 10.80 -6.05 -2.03
C MET A 9 9.30 -6.25 -1.77
N HIS A 10 8.75 -7.40 -2.17
CA HIS A 10 7.34 -7.76 -1.92
C HIS A 10 7.27 -9.10 -1.18
N GLU A 11 6.60 -9.10 -0.04
CA GLU A 11 6.35 -10.26 0.83
C GLU A 11 4.88 -10.26 1.29
N ASP A 12 4.42 -11.38 1.84
CA ASP A 12 3.15 -11.42 2.55
C ASP A 12 3.20 -10.60 3.85
N PRO A 13 2.06 -10.08 4.36
CA PRO A 13 0.73 -10.17 3.75
C PRO A 13 0.49 -9.06 2.72
N GLN A 14 -0.47 -9.28 1.82
CA GLN A 14 -1.09 -8.17 1.10
C GLN A 14 -1.89 -7.27 2.06
N VAL A 15 -1.81 -5.96 1.84
CA VAL A 15 -2.47 -4.91 2.61
C VAL A 15 -3.32 -4.06 1.64
N PRO A 16 -4.56 -4.49 1.33
CA PRO A 16 -5.43 -3.74 0.43
C PRO A 16 -5.80 -2.36 0.98
N ASN A 17 -5.91 -1.38 0.09
CA ASN A 17 -6.31 -0.01 0.41
C ASN A 17 -7.83 0.16 0.62
N HIS A 18 -8.59 -0.94 0.50
CA HIS A 18 -10.03 -0.99 0.65
C HIS A 18 -10.42 -2.24 1.45
N GLY A 19 -11.58 -2.20 2.09
CA GLY A 19 -12.09 -3.33 2.83
C GLY A 19 -13.06 -2.90 3.93
N GLN A 20 -13.53 -3.90 4.67
CA GLN A 20 -14.40 -3.66 5.82
C GLN A 20 -13.55 -3.25 7.03
N PRO A 21 -14.01 -2.29 7.86
CA PRO A 21 -13.32 -1.93 9.09
C PRO A 21 -13.07 -3.15 9.97
N ARG A 22 -11.88 -3.20 10.61
CA ARG A 22 -11.46 -4.30 11.51
C ARG A 22 -11.30 -5.66 10.81
N ARG A 23 -11.15 -5.68 9.48
CA ARG A 23 -10.70 -6.85 8.71
C ARG A 23 -9.30 -6.62 8.17
N GLY A 24 -8.59 -7.71 7.87
CA GLY A 24 -7.22 -7.67 7.36
C GLY A 24 -6.30 -8.65 8.09
N PRO A 25 -5.01 -8.67 7.71
CA PRO A 25 -4.02 -9.52 8.36
C PRO A 25 -3.87 -9.15 9.84
N ARG A 26 -3.64 -10.18 10.67
CA ARG A 26 -3.32 -9.97 12.08
C ARG A 26 -1.90 -9.40 12.20
N LEU A 27 -1.78 -8.18 12.70
CA LEU A 27 -0.49 -7.53 12.93
C LEU A 27 0.29 -8.25 14.05
N GLN A 28 1.56 -8.52 13.80
CA GLN A 28 2.47 -9.19 14.74
C GLN A 28 3.80 -8.44 14.81
N VAL A 29 4.41 -8.44 16.00
CA VAL A 29 5.73 -7.85 16.23
C VAL A 29 6.75 -8.48 15.28
N GLY A 30 7.56 -7.63 14.64
CA GLY A 30 8.57 -8.03 13.67
C GLY A 30 8.09 -7.93 12.21
N MET A 31 6.79 -7.76 11.97
CA MET A 31 6.30 -7.43 10.63
C MET A 31 6.74 -6.03 10.22
N THR A 32 7.06 -5.86 8.95
CA THR A 32 7.26 -4.56 8.31
C THR A 32 6.39 -4.50 7.07
N LEU A 33 5.59 -3.43 6.96
CA LEU A 33 4.54 -3.30 5.95
C LEU A 33 4.72 -2.01 5.16
N ALA A 34 4.55 -2.10 3.85
CA ALA A 34 4.25 -0.97 2.98
C ALA A 34 2.76 -0.64 3.09
N ILE A 35 2.46 0.60 3.50
CA ILE A 35 1.11 1.15 3.50
C ILE A 35 1.09 2.24 2.42
N GLU A 36 0.44 1.93 1.29
CA GLU A 36 0.58 2.64 0.01
C GLU A 36 -0.78 2.95 -0.66
N PRO A 37 -1.64 3.79 -0.04
CA PRO A 37 -2.90 4.19 -0.63
C PRO A 37 -2.71 4.95 -1.95
N MET A 38 -3.37 4.46 -2.99
CA MET A 38 -3.64 5.21 -4.23
C MET A 38 -5.10 5.63 -4.23
N ILE A 39 -5.35 6.93 -4.37
CA ILE A 39 -6.70 7.51 -4.39
C ILE A 39 -6.92 8.18 -5.75
N THR A 40 -8.08 7.92 -6.35
CA THR A 40 -8.51 8.52 -7.60
C THR A 40 -9.58 9.58 -7.35
N LEU A 41 -9.62 10.62 -8.19
CA LEU A 41 -10.65 11.67 -8.11
C LEU A 41 -12.00 11.20 -8.69
N GLY A 42 -11.95 10.35 -9.73
CA GLY A 42 -13.11 9.75 -10.37
C GLY A 42 -13.38 8.33 -9.86
N ASP A 43 -13.55 7.39 -10.78
CA ASP A 43 -13.80 5.97 -10.47
C ASP A 43 -12.52 5.22 -10.06
N TYR A 44 -12.65 4.05 -9.42
CA TYR A 44 -11.53 3.19 -9.02
C TYR A 44 -11.01 2.30 -10.16
N ALA A 45 -11.74 2.21 -11.27
CA ALA A 45 -11.36 1.40 -12.41
C ALA A 45 -10.03 1.88 -13.02
N THR A 46 -9.14 0.94 -13.33
CA THR A 46 -7.82 1.21 -13.91
C THR A 46 -7.60 0.36 -15.16
N ARG A 47 -6.61 0.76 -15.97
CA ARG A 47 -6.12 -0.02 -17.10
C ARG A 47 -4.61 0.07 -17.20
N MET A 48 -3.97 -1.01 -17.64
CA MET A 48 -2.54 -1.05 -17.91
C MET A 48 -2.27 -0.59 -19.36
N LEU A 49 -1.23 0.23 -19.54
CA LEU A 49 -0.79 0.67 -20.86
C LEU A 49 -0.04 -0.44 -21.60
N ALA A 50 0.30 -0.16 -22.86
CA ALA A 50 0.97 -1.11 -23.74
C ALA A 50 2.37 -1.53 -23.24
N ASP A 51 3.01 -0.67 -22.43
CA ASP A 51 4.32 -0.92 -21.81
C ASP A 51 4.32 -2.00 -20.71
N LYS A 52 3.14 -2.48 -20.31
CA LYS A 52 2.95 -3.52 -19.27
C LYS A 52 3.37 -3.09 -17.86
N TRP A 53 3.52 -1.78 -17.63
CA TRP A 53 3.94 -1.23 -16.33
C TRP A 53 3.06 -0.05 -15.89
N THR A 54 2.78 0.88 -16.79
CA THR A 54 2.05 2.09 -16.44
C THR A 54 0.58 1.75 -16.23
N VAL A 55 0.08 2.00 -15.02
CA VAL A 55 -1.35 1.87 -14.68
C VAL A 55 -1.95 3.26 -14.62
N VAL A 56 -3.05 3.47 -15.35
CA VAL A 56 -3.78 4.73 -15.38
C VAL A 56 -5.23 4.52 -14.95
N THR A 57 -5.88 5.58 -14.46
CA THR A 57 -7.33 5.59 -14.26
C THR A 57 -8.04 5.36 -15.59
N ALA A 58 -9.08 4.53 -15.59
CA ALA A 58 -9.80 4.18 -16.81
C ALA A 58 -10.58 5.39 -17.38
N ASP A 59 -11.02 6.30 -16.50
CA ASP A 59 -11.75 7.52 -16.83
C ASP A 59 -10.85 8.74 -17.12
N GLY A 60 -9.53 8.60 -16.96
CA GLY A 60 -8.57 9.69 -17.17
C GLY A 60 -8.53 10.73 -16.04
N SER A 61 -9.21 10.49 -14.91
CA SER A 61 -9.17 11.34 -13.74
C SER A 61 -7.78 11.32 -13.05
N LEU A 62 -7.51 12.35 -12.25
CA LEU A 62 -6.27 12.42 -11.46
C LEU A 62 -6.22 11.32 -10.40
N ALA A 63 -5.00 10.84 -10.13
CA ALA A 63 -4.70 9.94 -9.04
C ALA A 63 -3.55 10.49 -8.19
N ALA A 64 -3.59 10.22 -6.90
CA ALA A 64 -2.52 10.52 -5.96
C ALA A 64 -2.11 9.24 -5.24
N HIS A 65 -0.82 9.11 -4.97
CA HIS A 65 -0.22 8.00 -4.25
C HIS A 65 0.69 8.52 -3.15
N PHE A 66 0.64 7.88 -1.99
CA PHE A 66 1.61 8.11 -0.93
C PHE A 66 1.91 6.79 -0.23
N GLU A 67 3.13 6.64 0.28
CA GLU A 67 3.57 5.41 0.91
C GLU A 67 4.38 5.67 2.18
N HIS A 68 4.17 4.82 3.18
CA HIS A 68 5.11 4.65 4.28
C HIS A 68 5.45 3.18 4.52
N THR A 69 6.70 2.94 4.91
CA THR A 69 7.12 1.67 5.49
C THR A 69 6.95 1.73 7.00
N VAL A 70 6.21 0.78 7.57
CA VAL A 70 5.85 0.73 8.99
C VAL A 70 6.29 -0.59 9.61
N ALA A 71 7.13 -0.52 10.63
CA ALA A 71 7.50 -1.67 11.45
C ALA A 71 6.55 -1.84 12.64
N ILE A 72 6.06 -3.05 12.86
CA ILE A 72 5.26 -3.40 14.04
C ILE A 72 6.21 -3.81 15.17
N THR A 73 6.28 -3.01 16.24
CA THR A 73 7.12 -3.29 17.41
C THR A 73 6.27 -3.62 18.64
N LYS A 74 6.92 -4.02 19.75
CA LYS A 74 6.22 -4.29 21.02
C LYS A 74 5.61 -3.03 21.62
N GLU A 75 6.20 -1.87 21.32
CA GLU A 75 5.81 -0.54 21.80
C GLU A 75 4.78 0.13 20.88
N GLY A 76 4.48 -0.48 19.72
CA GLY A 76 3.54 0.04 18.73
C GLY A 76 4.14 0.13 17.32
N PRO A 77 3.38 0.64 16.33
CA PRO A 77 3.88 0.82 14.99
C PRO A 77 4.89 1.99 14.92
N ARG A 78 6.00 1.78 14.20
CA ARG A 78 7.00 2.80 13.90
C ARG A 78 7.07 3.06 12.40
N ILE A 79 6.88 4.32 12.00
CA ILE A 79 7.06 4.75 10.61
C ILE A 79 8.56 4.95 10.36
N LEU A 80 9.10 4.24 9.37
CA LEU A 80 10.53 4.20 9.05
C LEU A 80 10.94 5.25 7.99
N THR A 81 10.01 5.66 7.14
CA THR A 81 10.27 6.54 5.98
C THR A 81 9.65 7.93 6.14
N LYS A 82 9.64 8.47 7.36
CA LYS A 82 9.19 9.85 7.60
C LYS A 82 10.10 10.84 6.87
N ALA A 83 9.52 11.92 6.33
CA ALA A 83 10.30 13.06 5.88
C ALA A 83 11.09 13.66 7.05
N ALA A 84 12.25 14.25 6.74
CA ALA A 84 13.11 14.94 7.69
C ALA A 84 12.50 16.26 8.17
#